data_AF-A0A3E0I0W4-F1
#
_entry.id   AF-A0A3E0I0W4-F1
#
_cell.length_a   1.000
_cell.length_b   1.000
_cell.length_c   1.000
_cell.angle_alpha   90.00
_cell.angle_beta   90.00
_cell.angle_gamma   90.00
#
_symmetry.space_group_name_H-M   'P 1'
#
loop_
_entity.id
_entity.type
_entity.pdbx_description
1 polymer ?
#
loop_
_entity_poly.entity_id
_entity_poly.type
_entity_poly.pdbx_seq_one_letter_code
_entity_poly.pdbx_strand_id
1 'polypeptide(L)'
;MDVRSSSLSRRAALTGLGGVALLAAAACSPSKEATSTQPAGQTNPPATVDPNASIAEQRKIIDGLDKQIIELLKQRGEASATVQKIRTSAGGQKTDPAREQQIISAYSSGLGAGGADVAKAILNVDRGVQPSTSATSTTAPTSTTETSSSH
;
A
#
# COMPACT_ATOMS: atom_id res chain seq x y z
N MET A 1 -47.61 29.67 -25.66
CA MET A 1 -47.29 31.09 -25.85
C MET A 1 -46.39 31.51 -24.69
N ASP A 2 -45.24 32.10 -25.04
CA ASP A 2 -44.22 32.79 -24.21
C ASP A 2 -43.47 31.97 -23.14
N VAL A 3 -42.16 31.67 -23.24
CA VAL A 3 -40.92 32.46 -23.49
C VAL A 3 -40.57 33.42 -22.34
N ARG A 4 -39.52 33.05 -21.59
CA ARG A 4 -38.58 33.89 -20.80
C ARG A 4 -37.54 32.93 -20.22
N SER A 5 -36.35 32.73 -20.78
CA SER A 5 -35.23 33.64 -21.07
C SER A 5 -34.76 34.44 -19.85
N SER A 6 -33.68 33.99 -19.21
CA SER A 6 -32.76 34.82 -18.42
C SER A 6 -31.38 34.17 -18.46
N SER A 7 -30.52 34.70 -19.34
CA SER A 7 -29.11 34.34 -19.46
C SER A 7 -28.23 35.30 -18.63
N LEU A 8 -26.96 34.91 -18.47
CA LEU A 8 -25.79 35.75 -18.11
C LEU A 8 -25.75 36.14 -16.61
N SER A 9 -24.63 36.24 -15.91
CA SER A 9 -23.19 36.33 -16.18
C SER A 9 -22.51 36.04 -14.83
N ARG A 10 -21.24 35.63 -14.74
CA ARG A 10 -20.08 36.54 -14.75
C ARG A 10 -18.78 35.72 -14.78
N ARG A 11 -17.89 36.10 -15.70
CA ARG A 11 -16.45 35.81 -15.68
C ARG A 11 -15.75 36.78 -14.72
N ALA A 12 -14.69 36.31 -14.06
CA ALA A 12 -13.56 37.09 -13.52
C ALA A 12 -12.31 36.18 -13.64
N ALA A 13 -11.36 36.45 -14.55
CA ALA A 13 -10.19 37.36 -14.42
C ALA A 13 -9.27 36.96 -13.24
N LEU A 14 -8.16 36.23 -13.45
CA LEU A 14 -6.80 36.63 -13.92
C LEU A 14 -6.01 37.51 -12.93
N THR A 15 -4.69 37.28 -12.84
CA THR A 15 -3.61 37.90 -12.01
C THR A 15 -3.27 37.14 -10.72
N GLY A 16 -2.00 36.90 -10.32
CA GLY A 16 -0.67 37.27 -10.82
C GLY A 16 0.41 36.53 -10.00
N LEU A 17 1.46 36.03 -10.66
CA LEU A 17 2.87 36.42 -10.50
C LEU A 17 3.35 36.86 -9.10
N GLY A 18 4.36 36.16 -8.56
CA GLY A 18 5.24 36.60 -7.47
C GLY A 18 5.76 35.40 -6.68
N GLY A 19 7.04 35.18 -6.43
CA GLY A 19 8.26 35.92 -6.71
C GLY A 19 9.43 35.07 -6.23
N VAL A 20 10.54 35.11 -6.96
CA VAL A 20 11.82 34.52 -6.58
C VAL A 20 12.48 35.44 -5.57
N ALA A 21 12.99 34.90 -4.45
CA ALA A 21 14.04 35.56 -3.68
C ALA A 21 15.00 34.51 -3.12
N LEU A 22 16.26 34.73 -3.49
CA LEU A 22 17.46 33.95 -3.29
C LEU A 22 18.28 34.62 -2.14
N LEU A 23 19.22 33.87 -1.56
CA LEU A 23 20.44 34.32 -0.86
C LEU A 23 20.42 34.68 0.66
N ALA A 24 21.17 33.85 1.40
CA ALA A 24 22.47 34.18 2.02
C ALA A 24 22.59 34.36 3.54
N ALA A 25 23.70 33.77 4.03
CA ALA A 25 24.65 34.22 5.07
C ALA A 25 24.83 33.16 6.18
N ALA A 26 25.90 32.36 6.19
CA ALA A 26 27.29 32.70 6.52
C ALA A 26 27.47 33.21 7.97
N ALA A 27 27.92 32.32 8.85
CA ALA A 27 28.79 32.65 9.99
C ALA A 27 29.54 31.39 10.44
N CYS A 28 30.76 31.25 9.92
CA CYS A 28 31.80 30.42 10.51
C CYS A 28 32.40 31.19 11.69
N SER A 29 32.57 30.54 12.84
CA SER A 29 33.49 31.01 13.88
C SER A 29 34.08 29.80 14.62
N PRO A 30 35.42 29.67 14.66
CA PRO A 30 36.13 28.62 15.36
C PRO A 30 36.54 29.08 16.77
N SER A 31 36.65 28.13 17.71
CA SER A 31 37.64 28.08 18.82
C SER A 31 37.03 27.57 20.13
N LYS A 32 37.37 26.34 20.49
CA LYS A 32 38.12 26.04 21.73
C LYS A 32 38.53 24.57 21.72
N GLU A 33 39.82 24.33 21.47
CA GLU A 33 40.50 23.12 21.92
C GLU A 33 40.45 23.09 23.45
N ALA A 34 39.79 22.06 23.98
CA ALA A 34 40.09 21.52 25.29
C ALA A 34 40.65 20.12 25.06
N THR A 35 41.97 20.04 24.99
CA THR A 35 42.73 18.78 25.03
C THR A 35 42.47 18.13 26.38
N SER A 36 41.52 17.20 26.40
CA SER A 36 41.38 16.21 27.45
C SER A 36 42.08 14.94 26.98
N THR A 37 43.30 14.73 27.48
CA THR A 37 44.04 13.48 27.34
C THR A 37 43.30 12.40 28.14
N GLN A 38 42.36 11.72 27.47
CA GLN A 38 41.75 10.49 27.94
C GLN A 38 42.59 9.30 27.42
N PRO A 39 42.98 8.34 28.29
CA PRO A 39 43.83 7.22 27.88
C PRO A 39 43.16 6.40 26.78
N ALA A 40 43.86 6.29 25.64
CA ALA A 40 43.54 5.38 24.56
C ALA A 40 43.64 3.94 25.05
N GLY A 41 42.49 3.28 25.21
CA GLY A 41 42.47 1.93 25.75
C GLY A 41 41.07 1.34 25.87
N GLN A 42 40.34 1.33 24.74
CA GLN A 42 39.28 0.37 24.41
C GLN A 42 38.61 0.81 23.10
N THR A 43 39.29 0.61 21.97
CA THR A 43 38.56 0.37 20.73
C THR A 43 37.97 -1.03 20.88
N ASN A 44 36.74 -1.12 21.42
CA ASN A 44 35.95 -2.31 21.16
C ASN A 44 36.00 -2.52 19.64
N PRO A 45 36.38 -3.71 19.14
CA PRO A 45 36.24 -3.98 17.72
C PRO A 45 34.80 -3.63 17.34
N PRO A 46 34.54 -3.02 16.16
CA PRO A 46 33.17 -2.78 15.73
C PRO A 46 32.44 -4.11 15.89
N ALA A 47 31.44 -4.15 16.77
CA ALA A 47 30.68 -5.37 17.01
C ALA A 47 30.14 -5.79 15.66
N THR A 48 30.72 -6.84 15.09
CA THR A 48 30.32 -7.36 13.79
C THR A 48 28.87 -7.78 13.96
N VAL A 49 27.95 -6.98 13.44
CA VAL A 49 26.52 -7.29 13.50
C VAL A 49 26.36 -8.62 12.78
N ASP A 50 26.00 -9.67 13.51
CA ASP A 50 25.69 -10.96 12.91
C ASP A 50 24.58 -10.73 11.87
N PRO A 51 24.85 -10.95 10.57
CA PRO A 51 23.85 -10.75 9.53
C PRO A 51 22.56 -11.52 9.80
N ASN A 52 22.63 -12.69 10.46
CA ASN A 52 21.46 -13.48 10.82
C ASN A 52 20.61 -12.80 11.89
N ALA A 53 21.23 -12.14 12.87
CA ALA A 53 20.51 -11.37 13.88
C ALA A 53 19.80 -10.15 13.26
N SER A 54 20.45 -9.46 12.32
CA SER A 54 19.85 -8.35 11.57
C SER A 54 18.66 -8.81 10.70
N ILE A 55 18.79 -9.94 10.00
CA ILE A 55 17.69 -10.52 9.21
C ILE A 55 16.50 -10.88 10.11
N ALA A 56 16.74 -11.47 11.28
CA ALA A 56 15.69 -11.85 12.21
C ALA A 56 14.94 -10.61 12.75
N GLU A 57 15.63 -9.50 12.99
CA GLU A 57 15.03 -8.23 13.40
C GLU A 57 14.17 -7.63 12.27
N GLN A 58 14.69 -7.57 11.04
CA GLN A 58 13.94 -7.06 9.89
C GLN A 58 12.67 -7.87 9.62
N ARG A 59 12.71 -9.20 9.79
CA ARG A 59 11.52 -10.04 9.66
C ARG A 59 10.44 -9.69 10.69
N LYS A 60 10.81 -9.42 11.95
CA LYS A 60 9.84 -8.98 12.96
C LYS A 60 9.19 -7.64 12.58
N ILE A 61 9.95 -6.74 11.97
CA ILE A 61 9.42 -5.46 11.46
C ILE A 61 8.42 -5.72 10.33
N ILE A 62 8.78 -6.57 9.37
CA ILE A 62 7.88 -6.98 8.28
C ILE A 62 6.59 -7.57 8.84
N ASP A 63 6.67 -8.52 9.78
CA ASP A 63 5.49 -9.13 10.42
C ASP A 63 4.58 -8.09 11.10
N GLY A 64 5.19 -7.05 11.69
CA GLY A 64 4.47 -5.93 12.30
C GLY A 64 3.75 -5.07 11.26
N LEU A 65 4.42 -4.74 10.16
CA LEU A 65 3.85 -3.98 9.03
C LEU A 65 2.74 -4.77 8.35
N ASP A 66 2.92 -6.07 8.13
CA ASP A 66 1.92 -6.93 7.50
C ASP A 66 0.62 -6.98 8.30
N LYS A 67 0.71 -7.05 9.63
CA LYS A 67 -0.48 -6.95 10.50
C LYS A 67 -1.22 -5.62 10.32
N GLN A 68 -0.48 -4.51 10.21
CA GLN A 68 -1.09 -3.20 9.98
C GLN A 68 -1.72 -3.10 8.60
N ILE A 69 -1.06 -3.61 7.56
CA ILE A 69 -1.58 -3.65 6.20
C ILE A 69 -2.86 -4.46 6.13
N ILE A 70 -2.90 -5.65 6.77
CA ILE A 70 -4.10 -6.49 6.82
C ILE A 70 -5.27 -5.73 7.46
N GLU A 71 -5.03 -5.04 8.56
CA GLU A 71 -6.07 -4.27 9.25
C GLU A 71 -6.59 -3.11 8.37
N LEU A 72 -5.69 -2.36 7.73
CA LEU A 72 -6.06 -1.29 6.80
C LEU A 72 -6.86 -1.83 5.60
N LEU A 73 -6.49 -2.99 5.06
CA LEU A 73 -7.21 -3.61 3.95
C LEU A 73 -8.61 -4.08 4.36
N LYS A 74 -8.80 -4.58 5.58
CA LYS A 74 -10.14 -4.92 6.10
C LYS A 74 -11.03 -3.67 6.18
N GLN A 75 -10.52 -2.60 6.78
CA GLN A 75 -11.26 -1.32 6.88
C GLN A 75 -11.60 -0.76 5.50
N ARG A 76 -10.67 -0.85 4.54
CA ARG A 76 -10.92 -0.49 3.14
C ARG A 76 -12.04 -1.34 2.52
N GLY A 77 -12.02 -2.64 2.76
CA GLY A 77 -13.05 -3.58 2.28
C GLY A 77 -14.43 -3.25 2.84
N GLU A 78 -14.55 -2.91 4.13
CA GLU A 78 -15.80 -2.47 4.75
C GLU A 78 -16.34 -1.18 4.12
N ALA A 79 -15.46 -0.21 3.87
CA ALA A 79 -15.82 1.02 3.17
C ALA A 79 -16.27 0.73 1.72
N SER A 80 -15.56 -0.14 1.01
CA SER A 80 -15.91 -0.58 -0.35
C SER A 80 -17.29 -1.24 -0.40
N ALA A 81 -17.57 -2.16 0.53
CA ALA A 81 -18.87 -2.82 0.65
C ALA A 81 -20.00 -1.82 0.92
N THR A 82 -19.74 -0.81 1.76
CA THR A 82 -20.70 0.27 2.05
C THR A 82 -21.02 1.07 0.78
N VAL A 83 -20.00 1.46 0.00
CA VAL A 83 -20.18 2.16 -1.28
C VAL A 83 -20.98 1.32 -2.27
N GLN A 84 -20.65 0.03 -2.38
CA GLN A 84 -21.37 -0.90 -3.27
C GLN A 84 -22.85 -1.01 -2.86
N LYS A 85 -23.16 -1.13 -1.56
CA LYS A 85 -24.53 -1.18 -1.04
C LYS A 85 -25.31 0.09 -1.38
N ILE A 86 -24.70 1.26 -1.22
CA ILE A 86 -25.33 2.53 -1.58
C ILE A 86 -25.65 2.56 -3.08
N ARG A 87 -24.69 2.20 -3.94
CA ARG A 87 -24.89 2.20 -5.40
C ARG A 87 -25.98 1.25 -5.86
N THR A 88 -25.99 0.02 -5.36
CA THR A 88 -26.99 -0.97 -5.76
C THR A 88 -28.38 -0.64 -5.22
N SER A 89 -28.47 -0.05 -4.02
CA SER A 89 -29.75 0.43 -3.48
C SER A 89 -30.38 1.54 -4.34
N ALA A 90 -29.56 2.32 -5.05
CA ALA A 90 -29.99 3.33 -6.00
C ALA A 90 -30.23 2.78 -7.43
N GLY A 91 -30.19 1.46 -7.64
CA GLY A 91 -30.36 0.83 -8.96
C GLY A 91 -29.14 0.92 -9.88
N GLY A 92 -27.98 1.34 -9.36
CA GLY A 92 -26.74 1.46 -10.10
C GLY A 92 -25.92 0.15 -10.18
N GLN A 93 -24.85 0.19 -10.97
CA GLN A 93 -23.87 -0.91 -11.05
C GLN A 93 -23.03 -1.00 -9.77
N LYS A 94 -22.66 -2.24 -9.39
CA LYS A 94 -21.80 -2.50 -8.22
C LYS A 94 -20.41 -1.87 -8.35
N THR A 95 -19.88 -1.77 -9.56
CA THR A 95 -18.55 -1.27 -9.85
C THR A 95 -18.58 0.05 -10.62
N ASP A 96 -17.44 0.75 -10.64
CA ASP A 96 -17.22 1.99 -11.35
C ASP A 96 -15.86 1.93 -12.06
N PRO A 97 -15.83 1.60 -13.36
CA PRO A 97 -14.57 1.40 -14.08
C PRO A 97 -13.64 2.62 -14.09
N ALA A 98 -14.21 3.83 -14.13
CA ALA A 98 -13.42 5.06 -14.10
C ALA A 98 -12.75 5.24 -12.73
N ARG A 99 -13.47 4.96 -11.65
CA ARG A 99 -12.89 4.98 -10.30
C ARG A 99 -11.86 3.88 -10.08
N GLU A 100 -12.09 2.69 -10.61
CA GLU A 100 -11.12 1.58 -10.56
C GLU A 100 -9.80 1.97 -11.24
N GLN A 101 -9.88 2.62 -12.41
CA GLN A 101 -8.69 3.10 -13.12
C GLN A 101 -7.92 4.17 -12.33
N GLN A 102 -8.61 5.06 -11.61
CA GLN A 102 -7.97 6.05 -10.72
C GLN A 102 -7.19 5.36 -9.59
N ILE A 103 -7.76 4.31 -8.98
CA ILE A 103 -7.11 3.55 -7.92
C ILE A 103 -5.86 2.84 -8.45
N ILE A 104 -5.96 2.19 -9.61
CA ILE A 104 -4.82 1.53 -10.26
C ILE A 104 -3.69 2.52 -10.56
N SER A 105 -4.05 3.72 -11.05
CA SER A 105 -3.07 4.79 -11.29
C SER A 105 -2.37 5.22 -10.00
N ALA A 106 -3.12 5.47 -8.93
CA ALA A 106 -2.57 5.88 -7.64
C ALA A 106 -1.57 4.86 -7.08
N TYR A 107 -1.90 3.57 -7.13
CA TYR A 107 -0.99 2.51 -6.68
C TYR A 107 0.23 2.36 -7.59
N SER A 108 0.06 2.46 -8.91
CA SER A 108 1.18 2.45 -9.87
C SER A 108 2.16 3.59 -9.61
N SER A 109 1.65 4.79 -9.32
CA SER A 109 2.49 5.94 -8.97
C SER A 109 3.20 5.79 -7.62
N GLY A 110 2.55 5.15 -6.64
CA GLY A 110 3.13 4.97 -5.30
C GLY A 110 4.09 3.79 -5.15
N LEU A 111 3.87 2.70 -5.88
CA LEU A 111 4.60 1.42 -5.73
C LEU A 111 5.43 1.05 -6.96
N GLY A 112 5.36 1.82 -8.04
CA GLY A 112 6.06 1.55 -9.29
C GLY A 112 5.44 0.39 -10.09
N ALA A 113 6.28 -0.39 -10.77
CA ALA A 113 5.86 -1.38 -11.77
C ALA A 113 4.86 -2.43 -11.25
N GLY A 114 4.97 -2.82 -9.96
CA GLY A 114 4.05 -3.79 -9.34
C GLY A 114 2.76 -3.18 -8.78
N GLY A 115 2.64 -1.85 -8.73
CA GLY A 115 1.51 -1.18 -8.08
C GLY A 115 0.17 -1.47 -8.73
N ALA A 116 0.12 -1.57 -10.05
CA ALA A 116 -1.09 -1.89 -10.78
C ALA A 116 -1.67 -3.26 -10.37
N ASP A 117 -0.82 -4.26 -10.17
CA ASP A 117 -1.27 -5.61 -9.85
C ASP A 117 -1.71 -5.74 -8.40
N VAL A 118 -1.03 -5.04 -7.48
CA VAL A 118 -1.50 -4.89 -6.09
C VAL A 118 -2.89 -4.26 -6.05
N ALA A 119 -3.12 -3.18 -6.80
CA ALA A 119 -4.43 -2.54 -6.85
C ALA A 119 -5.53 -3.47 -7.37
N LYS A 120 -5.26 -4.22 -8.44
CA LYS A 120 -6.21 -5.20 -8.99
C LYS A 120 -6.52 -6.30 -7.97
N ALA A 121 -5.51 -6.81 -7.26
CA ALA A 121 -5.70 -7.83 -6.23
C ALA A 121 -6.63 -7.33 -5.11
N ILE A 122 -6.38 -6.11 -4.60
CA ILE A 122 -7.23 -5.49 -3.57
C ILE A 122 -8.67 -5.29 -4.09
N LEU A 123 -8.83 -4.75 -5.31
CA LEU A 123 -10.16 -4.55 -5.92
C LEU A 123 -10.92 -5.87 -6.09
N ASN A 124 -10.23 -6.98 -6.41
CA ASN A 124 -10.83 -8.31 -6.51
C ASN A 124 -11.33 -8.82 -5.16
N VAL A 125 -10.52 -8.67 -4.12
CA VAL A 125 -10.89 -9.06 -2.75
C VAL A 125 -12.11 -8.28 -2.27
N ASP A 126 -12.12 -6.95 -2.43
CA ASP A 126 -13.15 -6.05 -1.92
C ASP A 126 -14.53 -6.20 -2.60
N ARG A 127 -14.57 -6.77 -3.80
CA ARG A 127 -15.81 -7.06 -4.52
C ARG A 127 -16.28 -8.51 -4.36
N GLY A 128 -15.57 -9.31 -3.57
CA GLY A 128 -15.89 -10.72 -3.32
C GLY A 128 -15.57 -11.66 -4.49
N VAL A 129 -14.78 -11.23 -5.47
CA VAL A 129 -14.26 -12.09 -6.54
C VAL A 129 -12.96 -12.70 -6.05
N GLN A 130 -13.06 -13.70 -5.18
CA GLN A 130 -11.91 -14.54 -4.86
C GLN A 130 -11.70 -15.53 -6.02
N PRO A 131 -10.46 -15.80 -6.45
CA PRO A 131 -10.22 -16.99 -7.24
C PRO A 131 -10.73 -18.17 -6.42
N SER A 132 -11.63 -18.97 -7.00
CA SER A 132 -12.20 -20.14 -6.33
C SER A 132 -11.08 -21.09 -5.95
N THR A 133 -10.66 -21.10 -4.69
CA THR A 133 -9.80 -22.14 -4.12
C THR A 133 -10.64 -23.40 -3.91
N SER A 134 -11.05 -24.01 -5.02
CA SER A 134 -11.84 -25.24 -5.07
C SER A 134 -11.01 -26.33 -5.74
N ALA A 135 -9.97 -26.83 -5.07
CA ALA A 135 -9.35 -28.13 -5.36
C ALA A 135 -8.28 -28.47 -4.29
N THR A 136 -8.71 -28.78 -3.07
CA THR A 136 -7.97 -29.76 -2.26
C THR A 136 -8.83 -31.01 -2.26
N SER A 137 -8.72 -31.77 -3.35
CA SER A 137 -9.20 -33.14 -3.39
C SER A 137 -8.30 -33.96 -2.47
N THR A 138 -8.81 -34.20 -1.26
CA THR A 138 -8.41 -35.30 -0.39
C THR A 138 -8.44 -36.59 -1.21
N THR A 139 -7.28 -37.05 -1.69
CA THR A 139 -7.12 -38.43 -2.16
C THR A 139 -7.06 -39.31 -0.92
N ALA A 140 -8.16 -39.99 -0.62
CA ALA A 140 -8.24 -41.05 0.37
C ALA A 140 -7.33 -42.23 -0.03
N PRO A 141 -6.71 -42.94 0.92
CA PRO A 141 -5.93 -44.13 0.62
C PRO A 141 -6.85 -45.28 0.20
N THR A 142 -6.67 -45.76 -1.03
CA THR A 142 -7.35 -46.95 -1.55
C THR A 142 -6.88 -48.17 -0.76
N SER A 143 -7.81 -48.79 -0.01
CA SER A 143 -7.61 -50.12 0.57
C SER A 143 -7.56 -51.13 -0.57
N THR A 144 -6.38 -51.63 -0.91
CA THR A 144 -6.25 -52.82 -1.76
C THR A 144 -6.48 -54.04 -0.87
N THR A 145 -7.66 -54.62 -1.00
CA THR A 145 -8.01 -55.93 -0.47
C THR A 145 -7.14 -56.99 -1.13
N GLU A 146 -6.33 -57.69 -0.34
CA GLU A 146 -5.80 -59.01 -0.70
C GLU A 146 -6.96 -59.97 -0.97
N THR A 147 -7.01 -60.53 -2.18
CA THR A 147 -7.80 -61.73 -2.46
C THR A 147 -6.88 -62.76 -3.12
N SER A 148 -6.50 -63.72 -2.29
CA SER A 148 -6.10 -65.09 -2.60
C SER A 148 -6.71 -65.66 -3.90
N SER A 149 -5.90 -66.24 -4.79
CA SER A 149 -6.25 -67.50 -5.45
C SER A 149 -5.06 -68.14 -6.18
N SER A 150 -4.89 -69.42 -5.88
CA SER A 150 -3.94 -70.42 -6.39
C SER A 150 -3.95 -70.58 -7.92
N HIS A 151 -2.79 -70.91 -8.49
CA HIS A 151 -2.50 -72.13 -9.27
C HIS A 151 -0.99 -72.27 -9.49
#